data_AF-A0A1F9AGX8-F1
#
_entry.id   AF-A0A1F9AGX8-F1
#
_cell.length_a   1.000
_cell.length_b   1.000
_cell.length_c   1.000
_cell.angle_alpha   90.00
_cell.angle_beta   90.00
_cell.angle_gamma   90.00
#
_symmetry.space_group_name_H-M   'P 1'
#
loop_
_entity.id
_entity.type
_entity.pdbx_description
1 polymer ?
#
loop_
_entity_poly.entity_id
_entity_poly.type
_entity_poly.pdbx_seq_one_letter_code
_entity_poly.pdbx_strand_id
1 'polypeptide(L)'
;MEVWINGALIALLLGLVVFAGRACRTETDCECRGSRDCGECITYQERFALQEEVKTNLNAIYVAEWSYFANANTYSPFFWEMNWYPLADHYYAYFLPKEEIQPDITQPYSLPAGLAPAVNDWGFTAVAVGNIDCDTVLDIWTINDAKVLENLVNDVVE
;
A
#
# COMPACT_ATOMS: atom_id res chain seq x y z
N MET A 1 21.01 -71.32 16.20
CA MET A 1 22.09 -71.29 15.19
C MET A 1 21.50 -70.54 14.01
N GLU A 2 22.00 -69.32 13.81
CA GLU A 2 21.82 -68.41 12.67
C GLU A 2 20.45 -68.24 12.00
N VAL A 3 19.88 -67.03 12.10
CA VAL A 3 19.37 -66.31 10.92
C VAL A 3 19.77 -64.84 11.06
N TRP A 4 20.65 -64.41 10.16
CA TRP A 4 21.08 -63.03 9.96
C TRP A 4 19.99 -62.27 9.20
N ILE A 5 19.49 -61.15 9.75
CA ILE A 5 18.72 -60.19 8.94
C ILE A 5 19.67 -59.07 8.54
N ASN A 6 20.11 -59.14 7.29
CA ASN A 6 20.87 -58.13 6.60
C ASN A 6 20.00 -56.90 6.30
N GLY A 7 20.54 -55.73 6.63
CA GLY A 7 20.54 -54.51 5.84
C GLY A 7 19.28 -54.10 5.06
N ALA A 8 18.65 -53.03 5.53
CA ALA A 8 18.28 -51.91 4.67
C ALA A 8 18.07 -50.66 5.55
N LEU A 9 19.13 -49.87 5.69
CA LEU A 9 19.05 -48.50 6.21
C LEU A 9 18.32 -47.68 5.14
N ILE A 10 17.01 -47.46 5.28
CA ILE A 10 16.30 -46.50 4.43
C ILE A 10 16.58 -45.12 5.00
N ALA A 11 17.68 -44.52 4.54
CA ALA A 11 17.93 -43.10 4.66
C ALA A 11 16.94 -42.38 3.74
N LEU A 12 15.85 -41.88 4.33
CA LEU A 12 14.87 -41.03 3.65
C LEU A 12 15.52 -39.66 3.45
N LEU A 13 16.23 -39.54 2.33
CA LEU A 13 16.83 -38.30 1.85
C LEU A 13 15.75 -37.28 1.50
N LEU A 14 15.84 -36.15 2.18
CA LEU A 14 15.73 -34.80 1.62
C LEU A 14 14.49 -34.49 0.78
N GLY A 15 13.50 -33.92 1.47
CA GLY A 15 12.48 -33.07 0.87
C GLY A 15 12.36 -31.76 1.63
N LEU A 16 13.48 -31.16 2.07
CA LEU A 16 13.47 -29.76 2.49
C LEU A 16 13.30 -28.92 1.22
N VAL A 17 12.05 -28.68 0.81
CA VAL A 17 11.74 -27.59 -0.11
C VAL A 17 12.00 -26.33 0.69
N VAL A 18 13.27 -25.93 0.71
CA VAL A 18 13.61 -24.53 0.97
C VAL A 18 13.01 -23.82 -0.23
N PHE A 19 11.89 -23.13 -0.01
CA PHE A 19 11.55 -22.01 -0.87
C PHE A 19 12.71 -21.04 -0.73
N ALA A 20 13.69 -21.17 -1.62
CA ALA A 20 14.61 -20.10 -1.87
C ALA A 20 13.72 -18.94 -2.31
N GLY A 21 13.54 -17.96 -1.42
CA GLY A 21 12.97 -16.67 -1.79
C GLY A 21 13.62 -16.25 -3.09
N ARG A 22 12.81 -15.81 -4.05
CA ARG A 22 13.29 -15.33 -5.34
C ARG A 22 14.32 -14.24 -5.07
N ALA A 23 15.60 -14.57 -5.23
CA ALA A 23 16.67 -13.60 -5.11
C ALA A 23 16.57 -12.61 -6.28
N CYS A 24 16.45 -11.32 -5.94
CA CYS A 24 16.59 -10.17 -6.82
C CYS A 24 17.83 -10.38 -7.73
N ARG A 25 17.61 -10.47 -9.05
CA ARG A 25 18.61 -10.89 -10.05
C ARG A 25 19.09 -9.71 -10.89
N THR A 26 19.63 -8.66 -10.25
CA THR A 26 20.68 -7.73 -10.75
C THR A 26 20.96 -6.61 -9.72
N GLU A 27 22.10 -5.95 -9.86
CA GLU A 27 22.97 -5.38 -8.80
C GLU A 27 22.70 -3.94 -8.33
N THR A 28 21.50 -3.34 -8.48
CA THR A 28 21.30 -1.91 -8.05
C THR A 28 20.04 -1.49 -7.27
N ASP A 29 18.95 -2.25 -7.11
CA ASP A 29 17.66 -1.60 -6.75
C ASP A 29 16.84 -2.29 -5.66
N CYS A 30 17.53 -2.79 -4.64
CA CYS A 30 16.92 -3.67 -3.66
C CYS A 30 17.40 -3.22 -2.25
N GLU A 31 16.92 -2.07 -1.74
CA GLU A 31 17.15 -1.66 -0.35
C GLU A 31 16.04 -2.12 0.62
N CYS A 32 16.52 -2.52 1.79
CA CYS A 32 15.88 -2.82 3.06
C CYS A 32 15.19 -4.19 3.29
N ARG A 33 15.58 -4.75 4.46
CA ARG A 33 15.40 -6.10 4.96
C ARG A 33 14.90 -5.98 6.41
N GLY A 34 13.74 -6.55 6.71
CA GLY A 34 13.10 -6.52 8.04
C GLY A 34 11.76 -5.78 8.14
N SER A 35 10.69 -6.57 8.37
CA SER A 35 9.34 -6.16 8.80
C SER A 35 8.53 -5.38 7.76
N ARG A 36 7.20 -5.33 7.92
CA ARG A 36 6.28 -4.58 7.03
C ARG A 36 6.58 -3.07 6.98
N ASP A 37 7.55 -2.63 7.78
CA ASP A 37 8.33 -1.40 7.59
C ASP A 37 9.57 -1.63 6.69
N CYS A 38 9.39 -2.03 5.42
CA CYS A 38 10.50 -2.13 4.47
C CYS A 38 11.49 -3.28 4.70
N GLY A 39 11.02 -4.50 4.39
CA GLY A 39 11.81 -5.71 4.59
C GLY A 39 12.02 -6.65 3.42
N GLU A 40 11.42 -6.37 2.27
CA GLU A 40 11.64 -7.12 1.04
C GLU A 40 11.76 -6.16 -0.14
N CYS A 41 12.76 -6.39 -0.96
CA CYS A 41 13.03 -5.55 -2.11
C CYS A 41 11.96 -5.79 -3.18
N ILE A 42 11.20 -4.74 -3.49
CA ILE A 42 10.12 -4.79 -4.48
C ILE A 42 10.64 -4.52 -5.88
N THR A 43 10.11 -5.27 -6.85
CA THR A 43 10.44 -5.10 -8.27
C THR A 43 9.73 -3.90 -8.86
N TYR A 44 10.23 -3.39 -9.99
CA TYR A 44 9.56 -2.33 -10.76
C TYR A 44 8.08 -2.65 -11.08
N GLN A 45 7.77 -3.91 -11.39
CA GLN A 45 6.40 -4.34 -11.67
C GLN A 45 5.49 -4.23 -10.44
N GLU A 46 6.02 -4.53 -9.26
CA GLU A 46 5.30 -4.38 -7.99
C GLU A 46 5.11 -2.91 -7.64
N ARG A 47 6.15 -2.06 -7.78
CA ARG A 47 6.05 -0.60 -7.60
C ARG A 47 4.94 0.00 -8.46
N PHE A 48 4.90 -0.36 -9.74
CA PHE A 48 3.85 0.07 -10.65
C PHE A 48 2.46 -0.40 -10.21
N ALA A 49 2.33 -1.66 -9.77
CA ALA A 49 1.05 -2.19 -9.30
C ALA A 49 0.53 -1.44 -8.06
N LEU A 50 1.40 -1.08 -7.12
CA LEU A 50 1.05 -0.30 -5.93
C LEU A 50 0.61 1.12 -6.28
N GLN A 51 1.25 1.75 -7.26
CA GLN A 51 0.80 3.05 -7.77
C GLN A 51 -0.56 2.97 -8.47
N GLU A 52 -0.86 1.89 -9.19
CA GLU A 52 -2.20 1.70 -9.78
C GLU A 52 -3.27 1.40 -8.72
N GLU A 53 -2.89 0.77 -7.60
CA GLU A 53 -3.77 0.56 -6.45
C GLU A 53 -4.23 1.89 -5.86
N VAL A 54 -3.31 2.80 -5.51
CA VAL A 54 -3.66 4.11 -4.92
C VAL A 54 -4.50 4.95 -5.87
N LYS A 55 -4.19 4.95 -7.16
CA LYS A 55 -5.01 5.64 -8.17
C LYS A 55 -6.43 5.09 -8.22
N THR A 56 -6.58 3.76 -8.14
CA THR A 56 -7.89 3.11 -8.14
C THR A 56 -8.68 3.46 -6.88
N ASN A 57 -8.03 3.43 -5.71
CA ASN A 57 -8.66 3.74 -4.43
C ASN A 57 -9.05 5.23 -4.32
N LEU A 58 -8.19 6.15 -4.76
CA LEU A 58 -8.52 7.59 -4.82
C LEU A 58 -9.69 7.86 -5.78
N ASN A 59 -9.74 7.20 -6.94
CA ASN A 59 -10.91 7.28 -7.81
C ASN A 59 -12.18 6.74 -7.14
N ALA A 60 -12.07 5.69 -6.33
CA ALA A 60 -13.20 5.16 -5.57
C ALA A 60 -13.69 6.15 -4.49
N ILE A 61 -12.77 6.85 -3.80
CA ILE A 61 -13.10 7.95 -2.88
C ILE A 61 -13.89 9.04 -3.62
N TYR A 62 -13.40 9.46 -4.79
CA TYR A 62 -14.10 10.47 -5.59
C TYR A 62 -15.54 10.05 -5.94
N VAL A 63 -15.74 8.79 -6.35
CA VAL A 63 -17.08 8.29 -6.68
C VAL A 63 -17.96 8.23 -5.44
N ALA A 64 -17.40 7.85 -4.29
CA ALA A 64 -18.13 7.80 -3.02
C ALA A 64 -18.55 9.20 -2.56
N GLU A 65 -17.64 10.17 -2.58
CA GLU A 65 -17.91 11.58 -2.27
C GLU A 65 -18.97 12.17 -3.20
N TRP A 66 -18.85 11.94 -4.51
CA TRP A 66 -19.87 12.40 -5.47
C TRP A 66 -21.25 11.80 -5.18
N SER A 67 -21.29 10.51 -4.85
CA SER A 67 -22.53 9.83 -4.48
C SER A 67 -23.12 10.37 -3.18
N TYR A 68 -22.28 10.70 -2.19
CA TYR A 68 -22.72 11.32 -0.95
C TYR A 68 -23.26 12.73 -1.20
N PHE A 69 -22.53 13.55 -1.96
CA PHE A 69 -22.94 14.91 -2.34
C PHE A 69 -24.30 14.93 -3.03
N ALA A 70 -24.57 13.97 -3.92
CA ALA A 70 -25.86 13.86 -4.61
C ALA A 70 -27.05 13.69 -3.65
N ASN A 71 -26.83 13.17 -2.44
CA ASN A 71 -27.87 12.96 -1.42
C ASN A 71 -27.87 14.04 -0.34
N ALA A 72 -26.68 14.47 0.11
CA ALA A 72 -26.52 15.37 1.25
C ALA A 72 -26.36 16.85 0.86
N ASN A 73 -26.11 17.14 -0.43
CA ASN A 73 -25.71 18.47 -0.94
C ASN A 73 -24.49 19.08 -0.22
N THR A 74 -23.61 18.22 0.30
CA THR A 74 -22.32 18.58 0.91
C THR A 74 -21.38 17.39 0.79
N TYR A 75 -20.07 17.62 0.88
CA TYR A 75 -19.06 16.56 0.89
C TYR A 75 -18.79 16.09 2.33
N SER A 76 -18.39 14.84 2.49
CA SER A 76 -18.17 14.28 3.82
C SER A 76 -16.72 14.47 4.29
N PRO A 77 -16.49 14.84 5.55
CA PRO A 77 -15.14 14.81 6.11
C PRO A 77 -14.74 13.42 6.67
N PHE A 78 -15.58 12.40 6.51
CA PHE A 78 -15.43 11.05 7.06
C PHE A 78 -15.64 9.94 6.01
N PHE A 79 -14.78 8.93 6.02
CA PHE A 79 -14.89 7.77 5.14
C PHE A 79 -16.13 6.92 5.42
N TRP A 80 -16.51 6.76 6.69
CA TRP A 80 -17.65 5.93 7.09
C TRP A 80 -19.00 6.53 6.66
N GLU A 81 -19.14 7.86 6.53
CA GLU A 81 -20.38 8.51 6.09
C GLU A 81 -20.68 8.22 4.62
N MET A 82 -19.63 8.12 3.80
CA MET A 82 -19.74 7.72 2.39
C MET A 82 -19.61 6.21 2.17
N ASN A 83 -19.55 5.42 3.25
CA ASN A 83 -19.42 3.97 3.23
C ASN A 83 -18.26 3.49 2.34
N TRP A 84 -17.13 4.19 2.41
CA TRP A 84 -15.92 3.85 1.67
C TRP A 84 -14.87 3.26 2.61
N TYR A 85 -14.21 2.19 2.15
CA TYR A 85 -13.07 1.57 2.81
C TYR A 85 -12.10 1.05 1.74
N PRO A 86 -10.78 1.11 1.98
CA PRO A 86 -9.82 0.49 1.09
C PRO A 86 -9.93 -1.04 1.17
N LEU A 87 -9.36 -1.72 0.19
CA LEU A 87 -9.20 -3.18 0.28
C LEU A 87 -8.33 -3.55 1.48
N ALA A 88 -8.52 -4.78 1.96
CA ALA A 88 -7.60 -5.36 2.94
C ALA A 88 -6.17 -5.38 2.36
N ASP A 89 -5.18 -5.19 3.23
CA ASP A 89 -3.75 -5.13 2.87
C ASP A 89 -3.36 -3.99 1.91
N HIS A 90 -4.02 -2.83 2.02
CA HIS A 90 -3.62 -1.62 1.31
C HIS A 90 -2.25 -1.10 1.79
N TYR A 91 -1.51 -0.46 0.89
CA TYR A 91 -0.19 0.09 1.19
C TYR A 91 -0.20 1.56 1.59
N TYR A 92 -1.14 2.34 1.06
CA TYR A 92 -1.23 3.77 1.28
C TYR A 92 -2.17 4.11 2.43
N ALA A 93 -1.78 5.04 3.30
CA ALA A 93 -2.73 5.68 4.20
C ALA A 93 -3.59 6.67 3.43
N TYR A 94 -4.89 6.75 3.75
CA TYR A 94 -5.85 7.66 3.13
C TYR A 94 -6.35 8.68 4.15
N PHE A 95 -6.39 9.94 3.76
CA PHE A 95 -6.71 11.06 4.66
C PHE A 95 -7.86 11.91 4.12
N LEU A 96 -8.80 12.19 5.03
CA LEU A 96 -9.80 13.24 4.96
C LEU A 96 -9.61 14.20 6.17
N PRO A 97 -10.25 15.38 6.20
CA PRO A 97 -10.00 16.37 7.24
C PRO A 97 -10.30 15.91 8.67
N LYS A 98 -11.14 14.89 8.85
CA LYS A 98 -11.56 14.38 10.17
C LYS A 98 -11.26 12.90 10.37
N GLU A 99 -10.67 12.23 9.40
CA GLU A 99 -10.40 10.80 9.46
C GLU A 99 -9.17 10.41 8.64
N GLU A 100 -8.45 9.42 9.12
CA GLU A 100 -7.38 8.76 8.41
C GLU A 100 -7.56 7.25 8.52
N ILE A 101 -7.26 6.54 7.44
CA ILE A 101 -7.19 5.08 7.41
C ILE A 101 -5.75 4.72 7.13
N GLN A 102 -5.11 4.07 8.11
CA GLN A 102 -3.71 3.69 8.07
C GLN A 102 -3.58 2.21 7.63
N PRO A 103 -2.52 1.87 6.88
CA PRO A 103 -2.16 0.48 6.63
C PRO A 103 -1.63 -0.18 7.90
N ASP A 104 -1.51 -1.51 7.89
CA ASP A 104 -0.96 -2.29 9.00
C ASP A 104 0.59 -2.22 9.00
N ILE A 105 1.10 -1.07 9.42
CA ILE A 105 2.53 -0.74 9.53
C ILE A 105 2.90 -0.34 10.96
N THR A 106 4.17 -0.42 11.34
CA THR A 106 4.58 -0.13 12.72
C THR A 106 4.50 1.36 13.04
N GLN A 107 4.80 2.21 12.05
CA GLN A 107 4.72 3.65 12.18
C GLN A 107 3.68 4.22 11.22
N PRO A 108 2.53 4.71 11.72
CA PRO A 108 1.52 5.36 10.90
C PRO A 108 2.09 6.53 10.08
N TYR A 109 1.61 6.68 8.86
CA TYR A 109 1.98 7.81 8.02
C TYR A 109 1.37 9.09 8.56
N SER A 110 2.11 10.19 8.41
CA SER A 110 1.64 11.53 8.74
C SER A 110 1.77 12.44 7.53
N LEU A 111 0.82 13.37 7.40
CA LEU A 111 0.85 14.34 6.31
C LEU A 111 2.04 15.29 6.47
N PRO A 112 2.76 15.61 5.38
CA PRO A 112 3.82 16.61 5.43
C PRO A 112 3.26 18.01 5.70
N ALA A 113 4.10 18.87 6.29
CA ALA A 113 3.71 20.23 6.60
C ALA A 113 3.27 20.99 5.33
N GLY A 114 2.09 21.61 5.40
CA GLY A 114 1.53 22.39 4.28
C GLY A 114 0.63 21.61 3.33
N LEU A 115 0.57 20.27 3.45
CA LEU A 115 -0.42 19.45 2.77
C LEU A 115 -1.55 19.12 3.74
N ALA A 116 -2.78 19.49 3.38
CA ALA A 116 -3.95 19.19 4.19
C ALA A 116 -5.10 18.73 3.30
N PRO A 117 -5.76 17.58 3.61
CA PRO A 117 -7.04 17.28 3.03
C PRO A 117 -8.04 18.39 3.41
N ALA A 118 -8.98 18.65 2.53
CA ALA A 118 -9.96 19.72 2.72
C ALA A 118 -11.34 19.22 2.30
N VAL A 119 -12.37 19.62 3.03
CA VAL A 119 -13.77 19.32 2.69
C VAL A 119 -14.60 20.55 3.06
N ASN A 120 -15.50 20.93 2.17
CA ASN A 120 -16.55 21.93 2.41
C ASN A 120 -17.79 21.58 1.57
N ASP A 121 -18.81 22.43 1.62
CA ASP A 121 -20.07 22.20 0.88
C ASP A 121 -19.94 22.16 -0.64
N TRP A 122 -18.79 22.57 -1.21
CA TRP A 122 -18.61 22.76 -2.66
C TRP A 122 -17.40 22.02 -3.23
N GLY A 123 -16.57 21.42 -2.38
CA GLY A 123 -15.41 20.68 -2.85
C GLY A 123 -14.75 19.87 -1.76
N PHE A 124 -13.90 18.94 -2.22
CA PHE A 124 -13.07 18.12 -1.35
C PHE A 124 -11.69 17.92 -1.96
N THR A 125 -10.75 17.53 -1.11
CA THR A 125 -9.41 17.08 -1.47
C THR A 125 -9.05 15.96 -0.51
N ALA A 126 -8.92 14.75 -1.04
CA ALA A 126 -8.42 13.60 -0.32
C ALA A 126 -6.94 13.40 -0.64
N VAL A 127 -6.19 12.91 0.34
CA VAL A 127 -4.75 12.67 0.21
C VAL A 127 -4.49 11.19 0.48
N ALA A 128 -3.56 10.59 -0.27
CA ALA A 128 -2.98 9.31 0.05
C ALA A 128 -1.47 9.45 0.22
N VAL A 129 -0.92 8.80 1.24
CA VAL A 129 0.51 8.83 1.56
C VAL A 129 1.00 7.41 1.72
N GLY A 130 2.12 7.09 1.09
CA GLY A 130 2.77 5.79 1.18
C GLY A 130 4.27 5.94 1.07
N ASN A 131 4.98 4.87 1.35
CA ASN A 131 6.41 4.78 1.07
C ASN A 131 6.64 3.45 0.37
N ILE A 132 6.66 3.46 -0.96
CA ILE A 132 6.76 2.24 -1.76
C ILE A 132 8.20 1.69 -1.69
N ASP A 133 9.21 2.54 -1.91
CA ASP A 133 10.61 2.14 -2.06
C ASP A 133 11.47 2.35 -0.81
N CYS A 134 10.83 2.72 0.30
CA CYS A 134 11.37 2.62 1.64
C CYS A 134 12.50 3.57 1.97
N ASP A 135 12.53 4.72 1.29
CA ASP A 135 13.45 5.80 1.58
C ASP A 135 12.85 6.80 2.58
N THR A 136 13.46 7.98 2.73
CA THR A 136 12.97 9.00 3.68
C THR A 136 11.88 9.90 3.10
N VAL A 137 11.58 9.75 1.82
CA VAL A 137 10.59 10.49 1.07
C VAL A 137 9.31 9.63 1.02
N LEU A 138 8.16 10.30 0.86
CA LEU A 138 6.87 9.64 0.83
C LEU A 138 6.25 9.91 -0.53
N ASP A 139 5.69 8.87 -1.14
CA ASP A 139 4.78 8.98 -2.27
C ASP A 139 3.51 9.70 -1.81
N ILE A 140 3.17 10.80 -2.46
CA ILE A 140 2.01 11.61 -2.09
C ILE A 140 1.09 11.78 -3.28
N TRP A 141 -0.13 11.27 -3.13
CA TRP A 141 -1.18 11.38 -4.13
C TRP A 141 -2.34 12.21 -3.62
N THR A 142 -2.97 12.99 -4.50
CA THR A 142 -4.17 13.75 -4.17
C THR A 142 -5.25 13.59 -5.22
N ILE A 143 -6.50 13.61 -4.80
CA ILE A 143 -7.66 13.75 -5.70
C ILE A 143 -8.62 14.80 -5.16
N ASN A 144 -9.24 15.59 -6.04
CA ASN A 144 -10.21 16.61 -5.68
C ASN A 144 -11.58 16.42 -6.36
N ASP A 145 -12.52 17.32 -6.07
CA ASP A 145 -13.88 17.36 -6.62
C ASP A 145 -13.95 17.55 -8.14
N ALA A 146 -12.89 18.09 -8.76
CA ALA A 146 -12.75 18.18 -10.21
C ALA A 146 -12.18 16.89 -10.85
N LYS A 147 -12.01 15.83 -10.05
CA LYS A 147 -11.37 14.56 -10.45
C LYS A 147 -9.93 14.74 -10.95
N VAL A 148 -9.25 15.78 -10.47
CA VAL A 148 -7.84 16.00 -10.76
C VAL A 148 -7.04 15.09 -9.82
N LEU A 149 -6.42 14.06 -10.38
CA LEU A 149 -5.57 13.10 -9.68
C LEU A 149 -4.11 13.45 -9.95
N GLU A 150 -3.37 13.80 -8.90
CA GLU A 150 -1.99 14.27 -9.00
C GLU A 150 -1.09 13.46 -8.07
N ASN A 151 0.12 13.16 -8.54
CA ASN A 151 1.21 12.70 -7.69
C ASN A 151 2.09 13.93 -7.38
N LEU A 152 2.02 14.43 -6.15
CA LEU A 152 2.72 15.64 -5.72
C LEU A 152 4.19 15.36 -5.45
N VAL A 153 4.53 14.16 -5.01
CA VAL A 153 5.89 13.71 -4.73
C VAL A 153 6.01 12.28 -5.25
N ASN A 154 6.68 12.14 -6.39
CA ASN A 154 6.93 10.86 -7.06
C ASN A 154 8.44 10.58 -7.02
N ASP A 155 8.87 9.86 -5.99
CA ASP A 155 10.26 9.45 -5.76
C ASP A 155 10.59 8.08 -6.40
N VAL A 156 9.58 7.24 -6.64
CA VAL A 156 9.69 5.88 -7.21
C VAL A 156 10.36 5.76 -8.60
N VAL A 157 10.61 6.86 -9.33
CA VAL A 157 11.03 6.84 -10.76
C VAL A 157 12.46 7.32 -11.07
N GLU A 158 13.36 7.44 -10.09
CA GLU A 158 14.79 7.69 -10.39
C GLU A 158 15.55 6.48 -10.96
#